data_AF-A0A9E5EX34-F1
#
_entry.id   AF-A0A9E5EX34-F1
#
_cell.length_a   1.000
_cell.length_b   1.000
_cell.length_c   1.000
_cell.angle_alpha   90.00
_cell.angle_beta   90.00
_cell.angle_gamma   90.00
#
_symmetry.space_group_name_H-M   'P 1'
#
loop_
_entity.id
_entity.type
_entity.pdbx_description
1 polymer ?
#
loop_
_entity_poly.entity_id
_entity_poly.type
_entity_poly.pdbx_seq_one_letter_code
_entity_poly.pdbx_strand_id
1 'polypeptide(L)'
;MFGDIKEGNGDPSLCIFDEKVTPNQHKIAREYTLLDNLYVDGEVSADGHQWSMAAYSTDFVEKVWPLTYRGSPLKKLAAYPSEGAYDVVARPAGGYIWDRCAEAKVSFRSYGEWVDNAKKLGEPSKARVKALEGKFDPFYRGYDLDYPDVKRAERFLEEVARFEKEGGMPQLSIVRLPND
;
A
#
# COMPACT_ATOMS: atom_id res chain seq x y z
N MET A 1 -13.83 -1.87 -12.87
CA MET A 1 -12.63 -2.46 -13.48
C MET A 1 -12.89 -3.88 -13.97
N PHE A 2 -13.47 -4.79 -13.17
CA PHE A 2 -13.61 -6.21 -13.55
C PHE A 2 -15.05 -6.65 -13.88
N GLY A 3 -15.92 -5.72 -14.30
CA GLY A 3 -17.31 -6.07 -14.64
C GLY A 3 -17.40 -7.01 -15.85
N ASP A 4 -16.39 -7.01 -16.71
CA ASP A 4 -16.26 -7.85 -17.91
C ASP A 4 -15.60 -9.22 -17.66
N ILE A 5 -15.19 -9.54 -16.42
CA ILE A 5 -14.67 -10.86 -16.04
C ILE A 5 -15.84 -11.75 -15.59
N LYS A 6 -16.15 -12.79 -16.37
CA LYS A 6 -17.33 -13.66 -16.20
C LYS A 6 -17.24 -14.62 -15.02
N GLU A 7 -16.04 -14.84 -14.51
CA GLU A 7 -15.76 -15.67 -13.34
C GLU A 7 -16.26 -15.01 -12.04
N GLY A 8 -16.48 -13.69 -12.03
CA GLY A 8 -17.23 -12.99 -10.98
C GLY A 8 -18.69 -12.73 -11.38
N ASN A 9 -19.32 -11.69 -10.81
CA ASN A 9 -20.68 -11.26 -11.18
C ASN A 9 -20.82 -10.91 -12.66
N GLY A 10 -19.74 -10.49 -13.32
CA GLY A 10 -19.63 -10.49 -14.77
C GLY A 10 -20.67 -9.63 -15.52
N ASP A 11 -20.97 -8.42 -15.02
CA ASP A 11 -21.78 -7.41 -15.74
C ASP A 11 -20.88 -6.39 -16.47
N PRO A 12 -20.68 -6.52 -17.80
CA PRO A 12 -19.80 -5.63 -18.56
C PRO A 12 -20.34 -4.19 -18.61
N SER A 13 -21.63 -3.97 -18.35
CA SER A 13 -22.21 -2.62 -18.33
C SER A 13 -21.69 -1.77 -17.16
N LEU A 14 -21.15 -2.42 -16.12
CA LEU A 14 -20.51 -1.77 -14.97
C LEU A 14 -18.98 -1.63 -15.15
N CYS A 15 -18.41 -2.08 -16.27
CA CYS A 15 -16.98 -1.99 -16.52
C CYS A 15 -16.58 -0.64 -17.13
N ILE A 16 -16.10 0.29 -16.30
CA ILE A 16 -15.64 1.62 -16.73
C ILE A 16 -14.29 1.56 -17.49
N PHE A 17 -13.38 0.68 -17.07
CA PHE A 17 -12.05 0.51 -17.66
C PHE A 17 -11.87 -0.97 -18.03
N ASP A 18 -12.02 -1.26 -19.31
CA ASP A 18 -11.94 -2.62 -19.85
C ASP A 18 -10.50 -3.16 -19.87
N GLU A 19 -10.34 -4.41 -20.31
CA GLU A 19 -9.04 -5.06 -20.45
C GLU A 19 -8.06 -4.32 -21.36
N LYS A 20 -8.54 -3.52 -22.33
CA LYS A 20 -7.63 -2.74 -23.19
C LYS A 20 -6.95 -1.62 -22.41
N VAL A 21 -7.61 -1.10 -21.38
CA VAL A 21 -7.08 -0.06 -20.48
C VAL A 21 -6.31 -0.69 -19.32
N THR A 22 -6.79 -1.80 -18.75
CA THR A 22 -6.21 -2.42 -17.55
C THR A 22 -5.74 -3.87 -17.78
N PRO A 23 -4.88 -4.12 -18.79
CA PRO A 23 -4.53 -5.49 -19.19
C PRO A 23 -3.78 -6.25 -18.11
N ASN A 24 -2.94 -5.57 -17.33
CA ASN A 24 -2.17 -6.20 -16.25
C ASN A 24 -3.07 -6.63 -15.09
N GLN A 25 -4.00 -5.78 -14.67
CA GLN A 25 -4.96 -6.08 -13.61
C GLN A 25 -5.90 -7.22 -14.01
N HIS A 26 -6.38 -7.23 -15.26
CA HIS A 26 -7.18 -8.33 -15.81
C HIS A 26 -6.41 -9.65 -15.83
N LYS A 27 -5.14 -9.62 -16.24
CA LYS A 27 -4.28 -10.80 -16.22
C LYS A 27 -4.09 -11.32 -14.79
N ILE A 28 -3.80 -10.45 -13.83
CA ILE A 28 -3.65 -10.83 -12.41
C ILE A 28 -4.96 -11.45 -11.88
N ALA A 29 -6.11 -10.85 -12.18
CA ALA A 29 -7.40 -11.36 -11.74
C ALA A 29 -7.70 -12.78 -12.26
N ARG A 30 -7.24 -13.12 -13.48
CA ARG A 30 -7.43 -14.46 -14.08
C ARG A 30 -6.41 -15.50 -13.60
N GLU A 31 -5.17 -15.08 -13.33
CA GLU A 31 -4.11 -15.99 -12.88
C GLU A 31 -4.18 -16.27 -11.38
N TYR A 32 -4.77 -15.36 -10.61
CA TYR A 32 -4.84 -15.45 -9.15
C TYR A 32 -6.28 -15.38 -8.65
N THR A 33 -6.49 -14.82 -7.47
CA THR A 33 -7.81 -14.72 -6.85
C THR A 33 -8.51 -13.45 -7.31
N LEU A 34 -9.71 -13.62 -7.87
CA LEU A 34 -10.66 -12.54 -8.10
C LEU A 34 -11.55 -12.36 -6.85
N LEU A 35 -11.57 -11.13 -6.30
CA LEU A 35 -12.55 -10.70 -5.30
C LEU A 35 -13.48 -9.69 -5.97
N ASP A 36 -14.68 -10.12 -6.35
CA ASP A 36 -15.65 -9.34 -7.16
C ASP A 36 -16.78 -8.72 -6.33
N ASN A 37 -16.77 -8.97 -5.01
CA ASN A 37 -17.70 -8.41 -4.04
C ASN A 37 -16.95 -7.87 -2.81
N LEU A 38 -15.89 -7.10 -3.07
CA LEU A 38 -15.05 -6.48 -2.06
C LEU A 38 -15.43 -5.01 -1.88
N TYR A 39 -15.72 -4.64 -0.64
CA TYR A 39 -16.01 -3.26 -0.26
C TYR A 39 -14.86 -2.71 0.57
N VAL A 40 -14.63 -1.40 0.46
CA VAL A 40 -13.60 -0.69 1.21
C VAL A 40 -14.25 0.15 2.30
N ASP A 41 -13.74 0.06 3.52
CA ASP A 41 -14.18 0.87 4.67
C ASP A 41 -13.57 2.28 4.65
N GLY A 42 -12.60 2.54 3.76
CA GLY A 42 -11.94 3.83 3.64
C GLY A 42 -12.63 4.80 2.70
N GLU A 43 -12.77 6.07 3.09
CA GLU A 43 -13.29 7.16 2.26
C GLU A 43 -12.21 7.87 1.45
N VAL A 44 -11.00 8.03 2.02
CA VAL A 44 -9.85 8.60 1.34
C VAL A 44 -8.59 7.76 1.59
N SER A 45 -7.46 8.15 1.00
CA SER A 45 -6.21 7.40 1.18
C SER A 45 -5.78 7.35 2.65
N ALA A 46 -5.99 8.43 3.41
CA ALA A 46 -5.53 8.51 4.80
C ALA A 46 -6.10 7.37 5.67
N ASP A 47 -7.40 7.25 5.79
CA ASP A 47 -8.08 6.21 6.54
C ASP A 47 -8.07 4.85 5.81
N GLY A 48 -8.12 4.83 4.47
CA GLY A 48 -8.00 3.61 3.67
C GLY A 48 -6.69 2.84 3.91
N HIS A 49 -5.57 3.56 4.04
CA HIS A 49 -4.28 2.97 4.42
C HIS A 49 -4.31 2.39 5.85
N GLN A 50 -5.04 3.00 6.78
CA GLN A 50 -5.21 2.46 8.15
C GLN A 50 -6.06 1.19 8.15
N TRP A 51 -7.20 1.19 7.44
CA TRP A 51 -8.03 0.00 7.31
C TRP A 51 -7.26 -1.16 6.66
N SER A 52 -6.51 -0.89 5.60
CA SER A 52 -5.74 -1.92 4.90
C SER A 52 -4.62 -2.51 5.76
N MET A 53 -3.92 -1.67 6.54
CA MET A 53 -2.74 -2.09 7.27
C MET A 53 -3.00 -2.45 8.73
N ALA A 54 -4.15 -2.10 9.32
CA ALA A 54 -4.45 -2.38 10.72
C ALA A 54 -5.87 -2.91 10.99
N ALA A 55 -6.75 -2.95 9.98
CA ALA A 55 -8.17 -3.22 10.15
C ALA A 55 -8.86 -2.28 11.16
N TYR A 56 -8.31 -1.08 11.35
CA TYR A 56 -8.84 -0.06 12.24
C TYR A 56 -8.29 1.32 11.88
N SER A 57 -9.18 2.31 11.76
CA SER A 57 -8.82 3.72 11.70
C SER A 57 -9.11 4.39 13.05
N THR A 58 -8.15 5.16 13.58
CA THR A 58 -8.29 5.77 14.92
C THR A 58 -9.16 7.02 14.88
N ASP A 59 -9.79 7.36 16.01
CA ASP A 59 -10.56 8.61 16.17
C ASP A 59 -9.73 9.85 15.81
N PHE A 60 -8.41 9.80 16.08
CA PHE A 60 -7.47 10.83 15.63
C PHE A 60 -7.41 10.92 14.10
N VAL A 61 -7.22 9.80 13.40
CA VAL A 61 -7.19 9.77 11.94
C VAL A 61 -8.51 10.29 11.37
N GLU A 62 -9.64 9.77 11.84
CA GLU A 62 -10.99 10.13 11.38
C GLU A 62 -11.31 11.62 11.54
N LYS A 63 -10.84 12.25 12.61
CA LYS A 63 -11.07 13.67 12.85
C LYS A 63 -10.11 14.58 12.11
N VAL A 64 -8.95 14.07 11.69
CA VAL A 64 -7.87 14.89 11.12
C VAL A 64 -7.84 14.82 9.60
N TRP A 65 -8.06 13.66 8.99
CA TRP A 65 -8.00 13.54 7.53
C TRP A 65 -8.97 14.50 6.81
N PRO A 66 -10.20 14.81 7.30
CA PRO A 66 -11.10 15.73 6.60
C PRO A 66 -10.51 17.14 6.50
N LEU A 67 -9.72 17.56 7.48
CA LEU A 67 -9.05 18.87 7.47
C LEU A 67 -7.93 18.94 6.43
N THR A 68 -7.31 17.81 6.11
CA THR A 68 -6.24 17.70 5.12
C THR A 68 -6.80 17.69 3.70
N TYR A 69 -7.87 16.93 3.45
CA TYR A 69 -8.46 16.82 2.11
C TYR A 69 -9.37 17.99 1.75
N ARG A 70 -10.12 18.56 2.70
CA ARG A 70 -10.91 19.78 2.46
C ARG A 70 -10.02 21.02 2.33
N GLY A 71 -8.81 20.97 2.90
CA GLY A 71 -7.97 22.13 3.17
C GLY A 71 -8.44 22.89 4.42
N SER A 72 -7.52 23.08 5.37
CA SER A 72 -7.80 23.82 6.60
C SER A 72 -8.09 25.30 6.30
N PRO A 73 -9.17 25.90 6.84
CA PRO A 73 -9.41 27.34 6.76
C PRO A 73 -8.27 28.17 7.34
N LEU A 74 -7.49 27.59 8.26
CA LEU A 74 -6.38 28.26 8.94
C LEU A 74 -5.03 28.07 8.24
N LYS A 75 -4.96 27.32 7.13
CA LYS A 75 -3.72 26.92 6.40
C LYS A 75 -2.60 26.29 7.27
N LYS A 76 -2.88 25.99 8.54
CA LYS A 76 -1.90 25.54 9.56
C LYS A 76 -2.18 24.13 10.11
N LEU A 77 -3.32 23.53 9.76
CA LEU A 77 -3.76 22.22 10.27
C LEU A 77 -3.79 21.12 9.20
N ALA A 78 -3.12 21.32 8.06
CA ALA A 78 -3.02 20.28 7.04
C ALA A 78 -1.94 19.26 7.45
N ALA A 79 -2.34 18.26 8.24
CA ALA A 79 -1.50 17.16 8.68
C ALA A 79 -2.06 15.86 8.08
N TYR A 80 -1.30 15.15 7.26
CA TYR A 80 -1.72 13.85 6.76
C TYR A 80 -1.55 12.81 7.88
N PRO A 81 -2.63 12.30 8.50
CA PRO A 81 -2.54 11.55 9.76
C PRO A 81 -2.22 10.07 9.55
N SER A 82 -1.83 9.66 8.34
CA SER A 82 -1.68 8.26 7.97
C SER A 82 -0.27 7.93 7.51
N GLU A 83 -0.09 6.70 7.06
CA GLU A 83 1.16 6.18 6.51
C GLU A 83 2.35 6.35 7.46
N GLY A 84 2.12 6.32 8.78
CA GLY A 84 3.15 6.41 9.81
C GLY A 84 3.61 7.83 10.17
N ALA A 85 3.06 8.88 9.55
CA ALA A 85 3.48 10.26 9.79
C ALA A 85 3.25 10.75 11.24
N TYR A 86 2.23 10.22 11.91
CA TYR A 86 1.87 10.57 13.29
C TYR A 86 1.75 9.32 14.16
N ASP A 87 2.67 8.37 14.00
CA ASP A 87 2.55 7.02 14.56
C ASP A 87 2.19 6.98 16.06
N VAL A 88 2.77 7.87 16.87
CA VAL A 88 2.51 7.95 18.32
C VAL A 88 1.02 8.14 18.66
N VAL A 89 0.27 8.86 17.82
CA VAL A 89 -1.14 9.20 18.08
C VAL A 89 -2.11 8.56 17.08
N ALA A 90 -1.66 8.27 15.86
CA ALA A 90 -2.47 7.72 14.79
C ALA A 90 -2.52 6.19 14.82
N ARG A 91 -1.50 5.53 15.37
CA ARG A 91 -1.42 4.06 15.39
C ARG A 91 -2.58 3.46 16.19
N PRO A 92 -3.30 2.47 15.64
CA PRO A 92 -4.27 1.70 16.38
C PRO A 92 -3.66 1.00 17.60
N ALA A 93 -4.43 0.81 18.68
CA ALA A 93 -3.94 0.13 19.88
C ALA A 93 -3.48 -1.31 19.59
N GLY A 94 -4.13 -1.97 18.63
CA GLY A 94 -3.65 -3.24 18.11
C GLY A 94 -2.29 -3.11 17.44
N GLY A 95 -2.02 -2.03 16.72
CA GLY A 95 -0.90 -1.93 15.78
C GLY A 95 -1.30 -2.39 14.38
N TYR A 96 -0.34 -2.43 13.47
CA TYR A 96 -0.53 -2.79 12.07
C TYR A 96 -0.22 -4.28 11.81
N ILE A 97 -0.46 -4.75 10.58
CA ILE A 97 -0.29 -6.13 10.14
C ILE A 97 1.15 -6.61 10.34
N TRP A 98 2.15 -5.75 10.14
CA TRP A 98 3.55 -6.09 10.41
C TRP A 98 3.86 -6.32 11.89
N ASP A 99 3.13 -5.67 12.81
CA ASP A 99 3.26 -5.97 14.24
C ASP A 99 2.73 -7.37 14.53
N ARG A 100 1.58 -7.73 13.93
CA ARG A 100 1.01 -9.09 14.03
C ARG A 100 1.93 -10.13 13.43
N CYS A 101 2.52 -9.86 12.27
CA CYS A 101 3.48 -10.76 11.66
C CYS A 101 4.71 -10.95 12.55
N ALA A 102 5.24 -9.88 13.15
CA ALA A 102 6.37 -9.97 14.07
C ALA A 102 6.04 -10.83 15.31
N GLU A 103 4.88 -10.61 15.94
CA GLU A 103 4.39 -11.39 17.07
C GLU A 103 4.18 -12.87 16.71
N ALA A 104 3.60 -13.13 15.54
CA ALA A 104 3.32 -14.47 15.04
C ALA A 104 4.54 -15.17 14.40
N LYS A 105 5.71 -14.50 14.36
CA LYS A 105 6.93 -14.98 13.69
C LYS A 105 6.73 -15.29 12.20
N VAL A 106 5.80 -14.59 11.55
CA VAL A 106 5.60 -14.63 10.10
C VAL A 106 6.60 -13.66 9.46
N SER A 107 7.38 -14.11 8.49
CA SER A 107 8.31 -13.21 7.78
C SER A 107 7.53 -12.24 6.88
N PHE A 108 7.86 -10.95 6.96
CA PHE A 108 7.21 -9.92 6.16
C PHE A 108 8.21 -8.93 5.57
N ARG A 109 7.82 -8.29 4.48
CA ARG A 109 8.59 -7.22 3.84
C ARG A 109 7.70 -6.18 3.20
N SER A 110 8.01 -4.90 3.42
CA SER A 110 7.37 -3.78 2.72
C SER A 110 8.20 -3.32 1.52
N TYR A 111 7.50 -3.07 0.41
CA TYR A 111 8.00 -2.43 -0.80
C TYR A 111 7.21 -1.14 -1.01
N GLY A 112 7.66 -0.07 -0.33
CA GLY A 112 7.16 1.29 -0.50
C GLY A 112 6.00 1.73 0.41
N GLU A 113 5.46 0.82 1.23
CA GLU A 113 4.38 1.11 2.18
C GLU A 113 4.96 1.47 3.57
N TRP A 114 4.53 2.61 4.15
CA TRP A 114 5.11 3.17 5.39
C TRP A 114 6.62 3.47 5.28
N VAL A 115 7.05 3.97 4.12
CA VAL A 115 8.45 4.32 3.82
C VAL A 115 8.57 5.80 3.47
N ASP A 116 9.51 6.49 4.12
CA ASP A 116 10.00 7.79 3.68
C ASP A 116 11.07 7.60 2.61
N ASN A 117 10.66 7.97 1.41
CA ASN A 117 11.51 8.07 0.24
C ASN A 117 12.79 8.89 0.51
N ALA A 118 13.94 8.38 0.10
CA ALA A 118 15.18 9.14 0.15
C ALA A 118 15.08 10.45 -0.64
N LYS A 119 15.82 11.48 -0.21
CA LYS A 119 15.81 12.80 -0.85
C LYS A 119 16.40 12.78 -2.26
N LYS A 120 17.36 11.89 -2.51
CA LYS A 120 17.98 11.69 -3.82
C LYS A 120 17.75 10.26 -4.28
N LEU A 121 17.56 10.09 -5.59
CA LEU A 121 17.45 8.76 -6.18
C LEU A 121 18.77 7.99 -5.98
N GLY A 122 18.66 6.71 -5.60
CA GLY A 122 19.82 5.85 -5.31
C GLY A 122 20.33 5.92 -3.86
N GLU A 123 19.81 6.83 -3.04
CA GLU A 123 20.05 6.80 -1.58
C GLU A 123 19.01 5.91 -0.88
N PRO A 124 19.36 5.31 0.28
CA PRO A 124 18.44 4.44 1.01
C PRO A 124 17.31 5.24 1.66
N SER A 125 16.09 4.78 1.45
CA SER A 125 14.87 5.26 2.11
C SER A 125 14.81 4.79 3.56
N LYS A 126 13.84 5.31 4.34
CA LYS A 126 13.69 5.01 5.77
C LYS A 126 12.30 4.46 6.08
N ALA A 127 12.23 3.48 6.96
CA ALA A 127 10.95 3.04 7.52
C ALA A 127 10.35 4.15 8.40
N ARG A 128 9.02 4.33 8.35
CA ARG A 128 8.30 5.28 9.21
C ARG A 128 7.89 4.71 10.56
N VAL A 129 7.96 3.40 10.72
CA VAL A 129 7.59 2.70 11.95
C VAL A 129 8.62 1.65 12.32
N LYS A 130 8.83 1.47 13.63
CA LYS A 130 9.85 0.58 14.18
C LYS A 130 9.76 -0.86 13.66
N ALA A 131 8.55 -1.39 13.51
CA ALA A 131 8.34 -2.76 13.04
C ALA A 131 8.82 -3.01 11.61
N LEU A 132 8.97 -1.97 10.78
CA LEU A 132 9.50 -2.08 9.42
C LEU A 132 11.02 -1.86 9.35
N GLU A 133 11.70 -1.47 10.43
CA GLU A 133 13.16 -1.30 10.42
C GLU A 133 13.86 -2.62 10.05
N GLY A 134 14.62 -2.61 8.95
CA GLY A 134 15.26 -3.81 8.40
C GLY A 134 14.31 -4.82 7.72
N LYS A 135 13.01 -4.52 7.64
CA LYS A 135 11.96 -5.35 7.03
C LYS A 135 11.31 -4.68 5.82
N PHE A 136 12.06 -3.86 5.11
CA PHE A 136 11.67 -3.22 3.86
C PHE A 136 12.85 -3.18 2.89
N ASP A 137 12.59 -2.88 1.63
CA ASP A 137 13.64 -2.56 0.66
C ASP A 137 13.92 -1.04 0.64
N PRO A 138 15.11 -0.58 1.11
CA PRO A 138 15.43 0.84 1.14
C PRO A 138 15.60 1.46 -0.26
N PHE A 139 15.76 0.65 -1.31
CA PHE A 139 15.92 1.12 -2.69
C PHE A 139 14.63 0.99 -3.51
N TYR A 140 13.57 0.40 -2.94
CA TYR A 140 12.24 0.45 -3.55
C TYR A 140 11.60 1.81 -3.27
N ARG A 141 11.21 2.53 -4.33
CA ARG A 141 10.57 3.85 -4.22
C ARG A 141 9.14 3.71 -3.72
N GLY A 142 8.81 4.36 -2.60
CA GLY A 142 7.45 4.51 -2.07
C GLY A 142 6.60 5.45 -2.93
N TYR A 143 5.60 6.11 -2.33
CA TYR A 143 4.70 7.04 -3.04
C TYR A 143 5.46 8.17 -3.75
N ASP A 144 5.35 8.22 -5.08
CA ASP A 144 5.96 9.21 -5.96
C ASP A 144 5.36 9.04 -7.37
N LEU A 145 4.46 9.93 -7.79
CA LEU A 145 3.77 9.83 -9.08
C LEU A 145 4.68 10.20 -10.27
N ASP A 146 5.80 10.88 -10.01
CA ASP A 146 6.81 11.18 -11.04
C ASP A 146 7.73 9.97 -11.30
N TYR A 147 7.71 8.97 -10.42
CA TYR A 147 8.45 7.72 -10.59
C TYR A 147 7.54 6.64 -11.21
N PRO A 148 7.92 6.02 -12.35
CA PRO A 148 7.06 5.04 -13.02
C PRO A 148 6.93 3.71 -12.28
N ASP A 149 5.73 3.11 -12.31
CA ASP A 149 5.49 1.79 -11.71
C ASP A 149 6.23 0.65 -12.41
N VAL A 150 6.55 0.79 -13.69
CA VAL A 150 7.43 -0.16 -14.40
C VAL A 150 8.79 -0.24 -13.70
N LYS A 151 9.33 0.88 -13.21
CA LYS A 151 10.61 0.90 -12.49
C LYS A 151 10.50 0.31 -11.08
N ARG A 152 9.35 0.48 -10.41
CA ARG A 152 9.06 -0.21 -9.15
C ARG A 152 8.96 -1.72 -9.34
N ALA A 153 8.26 -2.16 -10.38
CA ALA A 153 8.12 -3.57 -10.73
C ALA A 153 9.48 -4.20 -11.09
N GLU A 154 10.31 -3.52 -11.89
CA GLU A 154 11.69 -3.96 -12.17
C GLU A 154 12.48 -4.19 -10.87
N ARG A 155 12.45 -3.24 -9.93
CA ARG A 155 13.13 -3.37 -8.63
C ARG A 155 12.57 -4.52 -7.79
N PHE A 156 11.26 -4.73 -7.78
CA PHE A 156 10.65 -5.85 -7.07
C PHE A 156 11.08 -7.20 -7.68
N LEU A 157 11.13 -7.29 -9.01
CA LEU A 157 11.58 -8.50 -9.72
C LEU A 157 13.05 -8.83 -9.44
N GLU A 158 13.92 -7.82 -9.26
CA GLU A 158 15.30 -8.05 -8.80
C GLU A 158 15.34 -8.74 -7.42
N GLU A 159 14.49 -8.32 -6.49
CA GLU A 159 14.39 -8.91 -5.16
C GLU A 159 13.81 -10.33 -5.21
N VAL A 160 12.81 -10.58 -6.07
CA VAL A 160 12.27 -11.92 -6.33
C VAL A 160 13.36 -12.84 -6.88
N ALA A 161 14.10 -12.41 -7.91
CA ALA A 161 15.20 -13.18 -8.48
C ALA A 161 16.30 -13.48 -7.45
N ARG A 162 16.58 -12.54 -6.53
CA ARG A 162 17.48 -12.81 -5.40
C ARG A 162 16.91 -13.90 -4.49
N PHE A 163 15.64 -13.84 -4.12
CA PHE A 163 15.02 -14.85 -3.25
C PHE A 163 14.92 -16.23 -3.90
N GLU A 164 14.72 -16.32 -5.21
CA GLU A 164 14.76 -17.60 -5.94
C GLU A 164 16.13 -18.26 -5.84
N LYS A 165 17.21 -17.46 -5.85
CA LYS A 165 18.59 -17.95 -5.74
C LYS A 165 19.01 -18.25 -4.30
N GLU A 166 18.65 -17.39 -3.36
CA GLU A 166 19.18 -17.40 -1.99
C GLU A 166 18.19 -18.00 -0.97
N GLY A 167 16.93 -18.20 -1.37
CA GLY A 167 15.83 -18.51 -0.47
C GLY A 167 15.39 -17.28 0.35
N GLY A 168 14.57 -17.54 1.38
CA GLY A 168 14.19 -16.49 2.34
C GLY A 168 13.16 -15.47 1.85
N MET A 169 12.39 -15.80 0.81
CA MET A 169 11.24 -14.98 0.40
C MET A 169 10.30 -14.78 1.61
N PRO A 170 9.87 -13.54 1.90
CA PRO A 170 8.94 -13.28 3.00
C PRO A 170 7.59 -13.94 2.73
N GLN A 171 6.95 -14.43 3.80
CA GLN A 171 5.61 -15.01 3.73
C GLN A 171 4.54 -13.95 3.42
N LEU A 172 4.78 -12.69 3.80
CA LEU A 172 3.95 -11.54 3.43
C LEU A 172 4.80 -10.47 2.73
N SER A 173 4.41 -10.10 1.51
CA SER A 173 4.97 -8.95 0.80
C SER A 173 3.89 -7.92 0.55
N ILE A 174 4.16 -6.66 0.86
CA ILE A 174 3.28 -5.52 0.57
C ILE A 174 3.96 -4.67 -0.50
N VAL A 175 3.37 -4.57 -1.69
CA VAL A 175 3.96 -3.91 -2.86
C VAL A 175 3.10 -2.72 -3.28
N ARG A 176 3.66 -1.51 -3.23
CA ARG A 176 2.96 -0.28 -3.62
C ARG A 176 3.26 0.09 -5.07
N LEU A 177 2.21 0.17 -5.90
CA LEU A 177 2.23 0.61 -7.30
C LEU A 177 1.19 1.73 -7.45
N PRO A 178 1.56 3.01 -7.16
CA PRO A 178 0.59 4.10 -7.02
C PRO A 178 0.26 4.85 -8.32
N ASN A 179 0.83 4.47 -9.47
CA ASN A 179 0.64 5.15 -10.75
C ASN A 179 -0.40 4.36 -11.56
N ASP A 180 -1.67 4.63 -11.28
CA ASP A 180 -2.86 3.94 -11.83
C ASP A 180 -3.24 4.39 -13.25
#